data_AF-A0A7S2U3N9-F1
#
_entry.id   AF-A0A7S2U3N9-F1
#
_cell.length_a   1.000
_cell.length_b   1.000
_cell.length_c   1.000
_cell.angle_alpha   90.00
_cell.angle_beta   90.00
_cell.angle_gamma   90.00
#
_symmetry.space_group_name_H-M   'P 1'
#
loop_
_entity.id
_entity.type
_entity.pdbx_description
1 polymer ?
#
loop_
_entity_poly.entity_id
_entity_poly.type
_entity_poly.pdbx_seq_one_letter_code
_entity_poly.pdbx_strand_id
1 'polypeptide(L)'
;GIYLCGIADHRGFIRPAMLVRHLRYVAKCQRFQIGSAVRCMSTDNKVGETSAGKAMQAATSSLMDLSVTDIHHKANIALTVALPTAFILSPSFLAYPFDLALGVTIPVHSHICLNLVAEDYVPRGTPRSAAKLLIGVVTFITAFGLLKVNLCGPGITESVKSLWRAPAKKE
;
A
#
# COMPACT_ATOMS: atom_id res chain seq x y z
N GLY A 1 -22.78 7.26 13.44
CA GLY A 1 -23.45 8.46 12.92
C GLY A 1 -23.29 9.65 13.85
N ILE A 2 -22.16 10.37 13.79
CA ILE A 2 -21.96 11.64 14.54
C ILE A 2 -21.47 12.78 13.63
N TYR A 3 -21.22 12.54 12.33
CA TYR A 3 -20.80 13.57 11.37
C TYR A 3 -21.94 14.23 10.57
N LEU A 4 -23.19 14.01 10.97
CA LEU A 4 -24.37 14.64 10.34
C LEU A 4 -25.03 15.71 11.23
N CYS A 5 -24.59 15.89 12.48
CA CYS A 5 -25.22 16.79 13.45
C CYS A 5 -24.75 18.26 13.31
N GLY A 6 -24.61 18.75 12.08
CA GLY A 6 -24.18 20.13 11.83
C GLY A 6 -24.54 20.72 10.46
N ILE A 7 -25.23 19.97 9.59
CA ILE A 7 -25.60 20.43 8.23
C ILE A 7 -27.13 20.44 8.01
N ALA A 8 -27.93 20.23 9.05
CA ALA A 8 -29.38 20.34 8.97
C ALA A 8 -29.84 21.68 9.55
N ASP A 9 -29.98 22.68 8.68
CA ASP A 9 -30.94 23.76 8.94
C ASP A 9 -32.36 23.17 8.87
N HIS A 10 -33.29 23.70 9.67
CA HIS A 10 -34.58 23.11 10.06
C HIS A 10 -35.57 22.81 8.91
N ARG A 11 -35.16 22.93 7.64
CA ARG A 11 -35.97 22.72 6.43
C ARG A 11 -35.28 21.92 5.31
N GLY A 12 -34.40 20.96 5.64
CA GLY A 12 -34.09 19.83 4.76
C GLY A 12 -33.54 20.12 3.36
N PHE A 13 -33.00 21.32 3.10
CA PHE A 13 -32.53 21.73 1.78
C PHE A 13 -31.01 21.93 1.76
N ILE A 14 -30.28 20.96 1.19
CA ILE A 14 -28.82 21.01 1.04
C ILE A 14 -28.48 22.00 -0.08
N ARG A 15 -27.94 23.19 0.27
CA ARG A 15 -27.47 24.16 -0.72
C ARG A 15 -26.22 23.62 -1.44
N PRO A 16 -26.20 23.51 -2.79
CA PRO A 16 -25.08 22.93 -3.54
C PRO A 16 -23.76 23.70 -3.37
N ALA A 17 -23.83 25.01 -3.07
CA ALA A 17 -22.65 25.83 -2.80
C ALA A 17 -21.89 25.44 -1.51
N MET A 18 -22.58 24.86 -0.52
CA MET A 18 -21.97 24.48 0.76
C MET A 18 -21.25 23.13 0.66
N LEU A 19 -21.77 22.20 -0.15
CA LEU A 19 -21.15 20.90 -0.44
C LEU A 19 -19.80 21.05 -1.16
N VAL A 20 -19.72 21.97 -2.14
CA VAL A 20 -18.48 22.25 -2.90
C VAL A 20 -17.43 22.96 -2.03
N ARG A 21 -17.84 23.74 -1.03
CA ARG A 21 -16.92 24.30 -0.03
C ARG A 21 -16.40 23.23 0.92
N HIS A 22 -17.26 22.29 1.36
CA HIS A 22 -16.83 21.19 2.23
C HIS A 22 -15.89 20.21 1.54
N LEU A 23 -16.15 19.83 0.28
CA LEU A 23 -15.23 18.98 -0.49
C LEU A 23 -13.85 19.63 -0.67
N ARG A 24 -13.81 20.94 -0.94
CA ARG A 24 -12.55 21.70 -0.99
C ARG A 24 -11.86 21.80 0.38
N TYR A 25 -12.62 21.88 1.48
CA TYR A 25 -12.05 21.91 2.83
C TYR A 25 -11.47 20.56 3.24
N VAL A 26 -12.14 19.45 2.94
CA VAL A 26 -11.65 18.09 3.22
C VAL A 26 -10.38 17.81 2.41
N ALA A 27 -10.33 18.18 1.12
CA ALA A 27 -9.13 18.06 0.30
C ALA A 27 -7.94 18.89 0.84
N LYS A 28 -8.21 20.06 1.43
CA LYS A 28 -7.18 20.93 2.02
C LYS A 28 -6.70 20.41 3.38
N CYS A 29 -7.60 19.87 4.22
CA CYS A 29 -7.24 19.22 5.48
C CYS A 29 -6.43 17.93 5.28
N GLN A 30 -6.72 17.15 4.23
CA GLN A 30 -5.98 15.93 3.91
C GLN A 30 -4.54 16.26 3.45
N ARG A 31 -4.34 17.32 2.64
CA ARG A 31 -2.99 17.81 2.31
C ARG A 31 -2.20 18.36 3.50
N PHE A 32 -2.87 19.01 4.46
CA PHE A 32 -2.21 19.60 5.63
C PHE A 32 -1.73 18.56 6.65
N GLN A 33 -2.53 17.52 6.93
CA GLN A 33 -2.14 16.45 7.87
C GLN A 33 -0.98 15.58 7.36
N ILE A 34 -0.84 15.40 6.04
CA ILE A 34 0.26 14.63 5.44
C ILE A 34 1.56 15.45 5.47
N GLY A 35 1.50 16.76 5.22
CA GLY A 35 2.68 17.64 5.26
C GLY A 35 3.30 17.80 6.65
N SER A 36 2.49 17.79 7.71
CA SER A 36 2.99 17.91 9.10
C SER A 36 3.56 16.59 9.63
N ALA A 37 3.01 15.43 9.25
CA ALA A 37 3.55 14.13 9.67
C ALA A 37 4.91 13.80 9.00
N VAL A 38 5.10 14.22 7.74
CA VAL A 38 6.38 14.05 7.03
C VAL A 38 7.48 14.97 7.59
N ARG A 39 7.13 16.18 8.06
CA ARG A 39 8.11 17.13 8.58
C ARG A 39 8.68 16.74 9.95
N CYS A 40 7.95 15.95 10.73
CA CYS A 40 8.40 15.50 12.06
C CYS A 40 9.24 14.22 12.05
N MET A 41 9.40 13.55 10.90
CA MET A 41 10.19 12.30 10.80
C MET A 41 11.57 12.51 10.16
N SER A 42 12.04 13.75 10.12
CA SER A 42 13.43 14.11 9.83
C SER A 42 14.21 14.21 11.14
N THR A 43 14.38 13.07 11.84
CA THR A 43 15.46 12.98 12.82
C THR A 43 16.75 12.76 12.06
N ASP A 44 17.68 13.71 12.22
CA ASP A 44 19.07 13.66 11.77
C ASP A 44 19.71 12.29 12.02
N ASN A 45 19.68 11.42 11.02
CA ASN A 45 20.40 10.15 11.07
C ASN A 45 21.57 10.25 10.09
N LYS A 46 22.76 10.53 10.63
CA LYS A 46 24.04 10.55 9.89
C LYS A 46 24.51 9.14 9.47
N VAL A 47 23.58 8.29 9.02
CA VAL A 47 23.83 6.90 8.60
C VAL A 47 23.85 6.76 7.07
N GLY A 48 23.54 7.83 6.32
CA GLY A 48 23.36 7.81 4.86
C GLY A 48 24.56 8.25 4.00
N GLU A 49 25.80 8.16 4.48
CA GLU A 49 26.99 8.63 3.74
C GLU A 49 27.54 7.65 2.69
N THR A 50 26.77 6.65 2.28
CA THR A 50 27.12 5.80 1.12
C THR A 50 26.43 6.32 -0.14
N SER A 51 27.12 6.29 -1.28
CA SER A 51 26.58 6.73 -2.59
C SER A 51 25.29 5.99 -2.98
N ALA A 52 25.15 4.74 -2.55
CA ALA A 52 23.93 3.95 -2.66
C ALA A 52 22.76 4.52 -1.84
N GLY A 53 23.03 5.05 -0.64
CA GLY A 53 22.03 5.71 0.20
C GLY A 53 21.49 7.00 -0.43
N LYS A 54 22.36 7.80 -1.05
CA LYS A 54 21.94 9.01 -1.79
C LYS A 54 21.15 8.69 -3.05
N ALA A 55 21.56 7.66 -3.79
CA ALA A 55 20.83 7.19 -4.98
C ALA A 55 19.44 6.63 -4.61
N MET A 56 19.37 5.85 -3.52
CA MET A 56 18.10 5.33 -3.01
C MET A 56 17.22 6.44 -2.45
N GLN A 57 17.77 7.45 -1.78
CA GLN A 57 17.01 8.58 -1.27
C GLN A 57 16.53 9.53 -2.37
N ALA A 58 17.31 9.70 -3.45
CA ALA A 58 16.89 10.43 -4.66
C ALA A 58 15.83 9.68 -5.47
N ALA A 59 15.94 8.34 -5.56
CA ALA A 59 14.88 7.50 -6.09
C ALA A 59 13.62 7.57 -5.21
N THR A 60 13.78 7.60 -3.89
CA THR A 60 12.66 7.72 -2.94
C THR A 60 11.99 9.09 -3.02
N SER A 61 12.74 10.18 -3.17
CA SER A 61 12.17 11.54 -3.29
C SER A 61 11.45 11.76 -4.62
N SER A 62 11.95 11.18 -5.71
CA SER A 62 11.25 11.19 -7.00
C SER A 62 10.01 10.28 -7.02
N LEU A 63 10.01 9.19 -6.24
CA LEU A 63 8.81 8.38 -5.99
C LEU A 63 7.80 9.09 -5.08
N MET A 64 8.22 10.02 -4.21
CA MET A 64 7.33 10.83 -3.38
C MET A 64 6.66 11.99 -4.12
N ASP A 65 7.18 12.40 -5.28
CA ASP A 65 6.55 13.42 -6.15
C ASP A 65 5.41 12.82 -6.99
N LEU A 66 5.39 11.49 -7.15
CA LEU A 66 4.26 10.76 -7.73
C LEU A 66 3.11 10.70 -6.74
N SER A 67 1.89 10.97 -7.20
CA SER A 67 0.69 10.80 -6.38
C SER A 67 0.55 9.34 -5.94
N VAL A 68 0.13 9.11 -4.70
CA VAL A 68 -0.20 7.77 -4.17
C VAL A 68 -1.18 7.03 -5.09
N THR A 69 -2.07 7.78 -5.77
CA THR A 69 -3.00 7.26 -6.77
C THR A 69 -2.31 6.70 -8.01
N ASP A 70 -1.22 7.35 -8.46
CA ASP A 70 -0.47 6.92 -9.65
C ASP A 70 0.34 5.67 -9.36
N ILE A 71 0.94 5.60 -8.17
CA ILE A 71 1.63 4.40 -7.68
C ILE A 71 0.64 3.24 -7.60
N HIS A 72 -0.56 3.49 -7.06
CA HIS A 72 -1.61 2.49 -6.98
C HIS A 72 -2.04 1.98 -8.36
N HIS A 73 -2.24 2.88 -9.33
CA HIS A 73 -2.58 2.48 -10.71
C HIS A 73 -1.48 1.65 -11.37
N LYS A 74 -0.21 2.04 -11.21
CA LYS A 74 0.92 1.26 -11.72
C LYS A 74 1.00 -0.11 -11.05
N ALA A 75 0.77 -0.19 -9.75
CA ALA A 75 0.74 -1.45 -9.01
C ALA A 75 -0.39 -2.37 -9.48
N ASN A 76 -1.58 -1.83 -9.78
CA ASN A 76 -2.71 -2.60 -10.32
C ASN A 76 -2.40 -3.16 -11.70
N ILE A 77 -1.84 -2.34 -12.60
CA ILE A 77 -1.44 -2.78 -13.94
C ILE A 77 -0.36 -3.86 -13.83
N ALA A 78 0.64 -3.66 -12.97
CA ALA A 78 1.69 -4.63 -12.72
C ALA A 78 1.12 -5.97 -12.24
N LEU A 79 0.22 -5.98 -11.24
CA LEU A 79 -0.45 -7.20 -10.76
C LEU A 79 -1.27 -7.89 -11.86
N THR A 80 -2.01 -7.12 -12.65
CA THR A 80 -2.88 -7.66 -13.71
C THR A 80 -2.09 -8.39 -14.78
N VAL A 81 -0.88 -7.92 -15.10
CA VAL A 81 -0.01 -8.58 -16.09
C VAL A 81 0.87 -9.66 -15.45
N ALA A 82 1.44 -9.39 -14.27
CA ALA A 82 2.40 -10.27 -13.61
C ALA A 82 1.77 -11.58 -13.13
N LEU A 83 0.52 -11.55 -12.63
CA LEU A 83 -0.15 -12.76 -12.14
C LEU A 83 -0.39 -13.81 -13.24
N PRO A 84 -1.06 -13.51 -14.38
CA PRO A 84 -1.28 -14.49 -15.42
C PRO A 84 0.03 -14.92 -16.10
N THR A 85 0.98 -13.99 -16.30
CA THR A 85 2.28 -14.33 -16.90
C THR A 85 3.08 -15.28 -16.01
N ALA A 86 3.15 -15.03 -14.70
CA ALA A 86 3.83 -15.92 -13.77
C ALA A 86 3.14 -17.29 -13.69
N PHE A 87 1.80 -17.33 -13.75
CA PHE A 87 1.04 -18.58 -13.76
C PHE A 87 1.27 -19.42 -15.03
N ILE A 88 1.41 -18.79 -16.20
CA ILE A 88 1.70 -19.50 -17.46
C ILE A 88 3.14 -20.03 -17.48
N LEU A 89 4.10 -19.25 -16.95
CA LEU A 89 5.52 -19.58 -17.01
C LEU A 89 5.98 -20.65 -16.02
N SER A 90 5.30 -20.86 -14.89
CA SER A 90 5.78 -21.83 -13.88
C SER A 90 5.54 -23.29 -14.32
N PRO A 91 6.51 -24.23 -14.15
CA PRO A 91 7.66 -24.23 -13.22
C PRO A 91 9.02 -23.82 -13.86
N SER A 92 9.02 -22.97 -14.88
CA SER A 92 10.26 -22.59 -15.59
C SER A 92 11.11 -21.62 -14.77
N PHE A 93 12.45 -21.66 -14.93
CA PHE A 93 13.39 -20.69 -14.32
C PHE A 93 13.04 -19.23 -14.66
N LEU A 94 12.40 -19.01 -15.81
CA LEU A 94 11.90 -17.71 -16.24
C LEU A 94 10.79 -17.12 -15.34
N ALA A 95 10.14 -17.92 -14.49
CA ALA A 95 9.12 -17.45 -13.55
C ALA A 95 9.71 -16.73 -12.32
N TYR A 96 10.98 -16.98 -12.00
CA TYR A 96 11.66 -16.40 -10.83
C TYR A 96 11.62 -14.86 -10.74
N PRO A 97 11.92 -14.08 -11.81
CA PRO A 97 11.81 -12.62 -11.76
C PRO A 97 10.37 -12.13 -11.55
N PHE A 98 9.37 -12.85 -12.07
CA PHE A 98 7.96 -12.51 -11.87
C PHE A 98 7.52 -12.81 -10.44
N ASP A 99 7.97 -13.91 -9.85
CA ASP A 99 7.73 -14.23 -8.45
C ASP A 99 8.37 -13.20 -7.51
N LEU A 100 9.58 -12.71 -7.83
CA LEU A 100 10.21 -11.63 -7.08
C LEU A 100 9.42 -10.31 -7.20
N ALA A 101 8.98 -9.98 -8.42
CA ALA A 101 8.15 -8.80 -8.68
C ALA A 101 6.81 -8.86 -7.93
N LEU A 102 6.16 -10.03 -7.91
CA LEU A 102 4.93 -10.26 -7.15
C LEU A 102 5.17 -10.13 -5.64
N GLY A 103 6.31 -10.62 -5.15
CA GLY A 103 6.71 -10.51 -3.74
C GLY A 103 6.81 -9.07 -3.23
N VAL A 104 7.10 -8.10 -4.10
CA VAL A 104 7.14 -6.66 -3.74
C VAL A 104 5.84 -5.95 -4.10
N THR A 105 5.28 -6.24 -5.27
CA THR A 105 4.08 -5.55 -5.78
C THR A 105 2.84 -5.86 -4.94
N ILE A 106 2.70 -7.10 -4.46
CA ILE A 106 1.56 -7.52 -3.62
C ILE A 106 1.53 -6.73 -2.29
N PRO A 107 2.60 -6.68 -1.48
CA PRO A 107 2.64 -5.85 -0.27
C PRO A 107 2.41 -4.37 -0.55
N VAL A 108 3.00 -3.80 -1.61
CA VAL A 108 2.85 -2.37 -1.93
C VAL A 108 1.40 -2.02 -2.27
N HIS A 109 0.76 -2.79 -3.15
CA HIS A 109 -0.66 -2.62 -3.48
C HIS A 109 -1.54 -2.73 -2.23
N SER A 110 -1.31 -3.79 -1.43
CA SER A 110 -2.09 -4.06 -0.22
C SER A 110 -1.91 -2.97 0.85
N HIS A 111 -0.70 -2.42 0.99
CA HIS A 111 -0.42 -1.35 1.95
C HIS A 111 -1.21 -0.08 1.63
N ILE A 112 -1.30 0.29 0.35
CA ILE A 112 -2.08 1.47 -0.07
C ILE A 112 -3.58 1.21 0.18
N CYS A 113 -4.09 0.05 -0.23
CA CYS A 113 -5.49 -0.32 -0.01
C CYS A 113 -5.89 -0.35 1.47
N LEU A 114 -5.06 -0.95 2.33
CA LEU A 114 -5.32 -1.02 3.76
C LEU A 114 -5.30 0.36 4.43
N ASN A 115 -4.43 1.27 3.96
CA ASN A 115 -4.45 2.64 4.44
C ASN A 115 -5.73 3.38 4.03
N LEU A 116 -6.25 3.18 2.83
CA LEU A 116 -7.53 3.76 2.39
C LEU A 116 -8.70 3.22 3.23
N VAL A 117 -8.74 1.91 3.47
CA VAL A 117 -9.74 1.27 4.36
C VAL A 117 -9.64 1.83 5.78
N ALA A 118 -8.43 1.98 6.32
CA ALA A 118 -8.24 2.58 7.64
C ALA A 118 -8.71 4.04 7.67
N GLU A 119 -8.60 4.77 6.56
CA GLU A 119 -9.03 6.16 6.48
C GLU A 119 -10.55 6.33 6.44
N ASP A 120 -11.26 5.37 5.83
CA ASP A 120 -12.72 5.34 5.72
C ASP A 120 -13.38 4.87 7.02
N TYR A 121 -12.82 3.87 7.70
CA TYR A 121 -13.46 3.23 8.85
C TYR A 121 -12.93 3.70 10.22
N VAL A 122 -11.73 4.28 10.32
CA VAL A 122 -11.17 4.71 11.62
C VAL A 122 -11.50 6.20 11.87
N PRO A 123 -12.38 6.52 12.84
CA PRO A 123 -12.73 7.89 13.15
C PRO A 123 -11.52 8.65 13.69
N ARG A 124 -11.49 9.97 13.48
CA ARG A 124 -10.37 10.86 13.84
C ARG A 124 -10.06 10.93 15.36
N GLY A 125 -10.94 10.38 16.21
CA GLY A 125 -10.77 10.34 17.68
C GLY A 125 -10.20 9.04 18.25
N THR A 126 -10.13 7.97 17.45
CA THR A 126 -9.45 6.70 17.80
C THR A 126 -7.98 6.75 17.36
N PRO A 127 -7.09 5.84 17.82
CA PRO A 127 -5.67 5.89 17.45
C PRO A 127 -5.46 5.44 15.99
N ARG A 128 -5.85 6.30 15.05
CA ARG A 128 -5.63 6.16 13.59
C ARG A 128 -4.15 5.99 13.29
N SER A 129 -3.29 6.65 14.06
CA SER A 129 -1.84 6.46 14.02
C SER A 129 -1.43 5.03 14.38
N ALA A 130 -2.01 4.43 15.42
CA ALA A 130 -1.73 3.05 15.79
C ALA A 130 -2.21 2.06 14.71
N ALA A 131 -3.38 2.29 14.12
CA ALA A 131 -3.87 1.47 13.01
C ALA A 131 -2.91 1.52 11.80
N LYS A 132 -2.47 2.71 11.40
CA LYS A 132 -1.51 2.88 10.30
C LYS A 132 -0.14 2.26 10.63
N LEU A 133 0.31 2.36 11.88
CA LEU A 133 1.53 1.70 12.35
C LEU A 133 1.43 0.18 12.24
N LEU A 134 0.32 -0.42 12.72
CA LEU A 134 0.09 -1.85 12.65
C LEU A 134 0.03 -2.35 11.20
N ILE A 135 -0.64 -1.61 10.31
CA ILE A 135 -0.65 -1.91 8.87
C ILE A 135 0.77 -1.89 8.31
N GLY A 136 1.60 -0.92 8.71
CA GLY A 136 3.02 -0.88 8.37
C GLY A 136 3.76 -2.14 8.81
N VAL A 137 3.65 -2.51 10.09
CA VAL A 137 4.29 -3.71 10.65
C VAL A 137 3.87 -4.98 9.90
N VAL A 138 2.57 -5.17 9.69
CA VAL A 138 2.04 -6.33 8.94
C VAL A 138 2.57 -6.35 7.51
N THR A 139 2.67 -5.19 6.86
CA THR A 139 3.21 -5.09 5.49
C THR A 139 4.67 -5.50 5.45
N PHE A 140 5.49 -5.05 6.41
CA PHE A 140 6.91 -5.43 6.50
C PHE A 140 7.08 -6.94 6.74
N ILE A 141 6.31 -7.51 7.67
CA ILE A 141 6.32 -8.95 7.94
C ILE A 141 5.92 -9.73 6.67
N THR A 142 4.90 -9.27 5.95
CA THR A 142 4.42 -9.89 4.72
C THR A 142 5.47 -9.82 3.61
N ALA A 143 6.08 -8.66 3.40
CA ALA A 143 7.14 -8.47 2.40
C ALA A 143 8.36 -9.34 2.70
N PHE A 144 8.78 -9.42 3.97
CA PHE A 144 9.89 -10.27 4.39
C PHE A 144 9.56 -11.76 4.26
N GLY A 145 8.33 -12.17 4.62
CA GLY A 145 7.85 -13.54 4.46
C GLY A 145 7.83 -13.97 2.99
N LEU A 146 7.30 -13.13 2.10
CA LEU A 146 7.28 -13.38 0.66
C LEU A 146 8.69 -13.42 0.06
N LEU A 147 9.58 -12.53 0.50
CA LEU A 147 10.99 -12.56 0.09
C LEU A 147 11.67 -13.86 0.52
N LYS A 148 11.43 -14.32 1.75
CA LYS A 148 11.96 -15.61 2.23
C LYS A 148 11.45 -16.78 1.38
N VAL A 149 10.17 -16.79 1.03
CA VAL A 149 9.57 -17.85 0.18
C VAL A 149 10.17 -17.86 -1.22
N ASN A 150 10.51 -16.69 -1.76
CA ASN A 150 11.17 -16.58 -3.06
C ASN A 150 12.66 -16.98 -3.03
N LEU A 151 13.39 -16.70 -1.93
CA LEU A 151 14.82 -17.00 -1.84
C LEU A 151 15.13 -18.42 -1.35
N CYS A 152 14.35 -18.94 -0.41
CA CYS A 152 14.60 -20.23 0.23
C CYS A 152 13.59 -21.31 -0.18
N GLY A 153 12.55 -20.94 -0.94
CA GLY A 153 11.45 -21.82 -1.32
C GLY A 153 11.31 -21.98 -2.83
N PRO A 154 10.27 -22.72 -3.27
CA PRO A 154 10.00 -22.97 -4.69
C PRO A 154 9.45 -21.75 -5.45
N GLY A 155 9.31 -20.58 -4.80
CA GLY A 155 8.67 -19.39 -5.36
C GLY A 155 7.17 -19.29 -5.03
N ILE A 156 6.61 -18.09 -5.15
CA ILE A 156 5.19 -17.81 -4.80
C ILE A 156 4.25 -18.61 -5.71
N THR A 157 4.50 -18.65 -7.03
CA THR A 157 3.56 -19.29 -7.96
C THR A 157 3.58 -20.82 -7.87
N GLU A 158 4.74 -21.45 -7.69
CA GLU A 158 4.81 -22.89 -7.44
C GLU A 158 4.26 -23.27 -6.07
N SER A 159 4.45 -22.42 -5.04
CA SER A 159 3.80 -22.63 -3.74
C SER A 159 2.27 -22.63 -3.89
N VAL A 160 1.71 -21.72 -4.68
CA VAL A 160 0.26 -21.69 -4.97
C VAL A 160 -0.18 -22.88 -5.82
N LYS A 161 0.57 -23.27 -6.86
CA LYS A 161 0.23 -24.44 -7.68
C LYS A 161 0.36 -25.75 -6.92
N SER A 162 1.35 -25.90 -6.05
CA SER A 162 1.51 -27.09 -5.21
C SER A 162 0.36 -27.24 -4.23
N LEU A 163 -0.19 -26.14 -3.71
CA LEU A 163 -1.40 -26.16 -2.89
C LEU A 163 -2.64 -26.60 -3.68
N TRP A 164 -2.69 -26.28 -4.98
CA TRP A 164 -3.80 -26.65 -5.86
C TRP A 164 -3.71 -28.08 -6.42
N ARG A 165 -2.51 -28.67 -6.47
CA ARG A 165 -2.33 -30.07 -6.87
C ARG A 165 -2.93 -30.99 -5.81
N ALA A 166 -3.60 -32.05 -6.24
CA ALA A 166 -4.13 -33.05 -5.31
C ALA A 166 -2.99 -33.58 -4.42
N PRO A 167 -3.23 -33.82 -3.12
CA PRO A 167 -2.20 -34.35 -2.24
C PRO A 167 -1.72 -35.68 -2.82
N ALA A 168 -0.40 -35.83 -2.98
CA ALA A 168 0.17 -37.09 -3.40
C ALA A 168 -0.31 -38.18 -2.43
N LYS A 169 -0.90 -39.26 -2.96
CA LYS A 169 -1.27 -40.43 -2.16
C LYS A 169 0.01 -40.88 -1.43
N LYS A 170 -0.04 -40.88 -0.10
CA LYS A 170 1.00 -41.51 0.71
C LYS A 170 0.87 -43.02 0.48
N GLU A 171 1.84 -43.60 -0.21
CA GLU A 171 2.05 -45.06 -0.23
C GLU A 171 2.57 -45.54 1.13
#